data_AF-A0A9J7ZJV0-F1
#
_entry.id   AF-A0A9J7ZJV0-F1
#
_cell.length_a   1.000
_cell.length_b   1.000
_cell.length_c   1.000
_cell.angle_alpha   90.00
_cell.angle_beta   90.00
_cell.angle_gamma   90.00
#
_symmetry.space_group_name_H-M   'P 1'
#
loop_
_entity.id
_entity.type
_entity.pdbx_description
1 polymer ?
#
loop_
_entity_poly.entity_id
_entity_poly.type
_entity_poly.pdbx_seq_one_letter_code
_entity_poly.pdbx_strand_id
1 'polypeptide(L)' 'MVLEMFFSGFPRMVGLSLFPTLSSLTVVGQSINSIHSLDYCPLLKELWVVECKLNVNY' A
#
# COMPACT_ATOMS: atom_id res chain seq x y z
N MET A 1 5.43 10.01 8.77
CA MET A 1 5.46 10.43 7.35
C MET A 1 4.24 9.86 6.66
N VAL A 2 3.65 10.58 5.69
CA VAL A 2 2.46 10.12 4.93
C VAL A 2 2.89 9.81 3.50
N LEU A 3 2.44 8.69 2.94
CA LEU A 3 2.61 8.33 1.53
C LEU A 3 1.24 8.05 0.91
N GLU A 4 0.92 8.75 -0.17
CA GLU A 4 -0.33 8.57 -0.92
C GLU A 4 -0.01 8.14 -2.35
N MET A 5 -0.67 7.08 -2.83
CA MET A 5 -0.44 6.52 -4.15
C MET A 5 -1.74 6.51 -4.96
N PHE A 6 -1.73 7.24 -6.07
CA PHE A 6 -2.88 7.45 -6.97
C PHE A 6 -2.66 6.90 -8.39
N PHE A 7 -1.61 6.10 -8.63
CA PHE A 7 -1.19 5.67 -9.98
C PHE A 7 -1.82 4.36 -10.41
N SER A 8 -2.86 4.34 -11.25
CA SER A 8 -3.46 3.09 -11.72
C SER A 8 -2.47 2.24 -12.54
N GLY A 9 -2.46 0.91 -12.29
CA GLY A 9 -1.74 -0.06 -13.14
C GLY A 9 -0.56 -0.80 -12.49
N PHE A 10 -0.26 -0.58 -11.21
CA PHE A 10 0.80 -1.31 -10.51
C PHE A 10 0.23 -2.39 -9.58
N PRO A 11 0.26 -3.68 -9.97
CA PRO A 11 -0.38 -4.76 -9.21
C PRO A 11 0.34 -5.15 -7.91
N ARG A 12 1.56 -4.63 -7.70
CA ARG A 12 2.40 -4.90 -6.54
C ARG A 12 3.06 -3.62 -6.04
N MET A 13 2.90 -3.35 -4.74
CA MET A 13 3.72 -2.36 -4.04
C MET A 13 5.01 -3.02 -3.53
N VAL A 14 6.14 -2.45 -3.94
CA VAL A 14 7.48 -2.83 -3.50
C VAL A 14 8.22 -1.60 -2.96
N GLY A 15 9.16 -1.79 -2.05
CA GLY A 15 10.00 -0.70 -1.53
C GLY A 15 9.45 0.04 -0.31
N LEU A 16 8.39 -0.47 0.34
CA LEU A 16 7.93 0.07 1.63
C LEU A 16 9.03 0.06 2.71
N SER A 17 10.01 -0.84 2.59
CA SER A 17 11.20 -0.87 3.44
C SER A 17 12.08 0.38 3.39
N LEU A 18 11.93 1.23 2.36
CA LEU A 18 12.61 2.51 2.25
C LEU A 18 11.96 3.59 3.12
N PHE A 19 10.79 3.31 3.71
CA PHE A 19 10.00 4.25 4.51
C PHE A 19 9.76 3.72 5.93
N PRO A 20 10.81 3.50 6.75
CA PRO A 20 10.65 2.95 8.10
C PRO A 20 9.86 3.85 9.06
N THR A 21 9.73 5.14 8.75
CA THR A 21 8.96 6.12 9.52
C THR A 21 7.57 6.40 8.93
N LEU A 22 7.13 5.57 7.98
CA LEU A 22 5.80 5.66 7.39
C LEU A 22 4.75 5.41 8.47
N SER A 23 3.86 6.38 8.65
CA SER A 23 2.82 6.36 9.68
C SER A 23 1.41 6.27 9.10
N SER A 24 1.22 6.71 7.86
CA SER A 24 -0.05 6.58 7.13
C SER A 24 0.24 6.24 5.67
N LEU A 25 -0.45 5.21 5.16
CA LEU A 25 -0.37 4.76 3.77
C LEU A 25 -1.77 4.80 3.15
N THR A 26 -1.93 5.56 2.08
CA THR A 26 -3.20 5.65 1.34
C THR A 26 -3.00 5.16 -0.09
N VAL A 27 -3.83 4.21 -0.50
CA VAL A 27 -3.80 3.60 -1.82
C VAL A 27 -5.17 3.73 -2.46
N VAL A 28 -5.24 4.42 -3.60
CA VAL A 28 -6.51 4.75 -4.26
C VAL A 28 -6.53 4.28 -5.71
N GLY A 29 -7.64 3.69 -6.16
CA GLY A 29 -7.87 3.38 -7.58
C GLY A 29 -6.97 2.28 -8.16
N GLN A 30 -6.50 1.35 -7.33
CA GLN A 30 -5.52 0.33 -7.71
C GLN A 30 -6.14 -1.06 -7.89
N SER A 31 -5.64 -1.84 -8.84
CA SER A 31 -5.89 -3.29 -8.89
C SER A 31 -4.79 -4.02 -8.14
N ILE A 32 -4.97 -4.19 -6.83
CA ILE A 32 -3.95 -4.73 -5.93
C ILE A 32 -4.22 -6.22 -5.70
N ASN A 33 -3.21 -7.05 -5.92
CA ASN A 33 -3.28 -8.47 -5.55
C ASN A 33 -2.73 -8.70 -4.14
N SER A 34 -1.64 -8.03 -3.79
CA SER A 34 -1.01 -8.14 -2.47
C SER A 34 -0.19 -6.89 -2.13
N ILE A 35 -0.15 -6.55 -0.84
CA ILE A 35 0.77 -5.55 -0.29
C ILE A 35 1.82 -6.32 0.51
N HIS A 36 3.07 -6.23 0.09
CA HIS A 36 4.19 -6.87 0.79
C HIS A 36 4.99 -5.81 1.55
N SER A 37 5.79 -6.26 2.52
CA SER A 37 6.77 -5.41 3.22
C SER A 37 6.18 -4.35 4.15
N LEU A 38 4.92 -4.51 4.60
CA LEU A 38 4.36 -3.68 5.68
C LEU A 38 5.11 -3.86 7.00
N ASP A 39 5.75 -5.02 7.22
CA ASP A 39 6.56 -5.32 8.40
C ASP A 39 7.77 -4.38 8.56
N TYR A 40 8.20 -3.74 7.47
CA TYR A 40 9.28 -2.75 7.50
C TYR A 40 8.81 -1.33 7.86
N CYS A 41 7.51 -1.14 8.04
CA CYS A 41 6.90 0.12 8.47
C CYS A 41 6.35 -0.02 9.91
N PRO A 42 7.22 -0.18 10.93
CA PRO A 42 6.78 -0.47 12.30
C PRO A 42 5.97 0.67 12.94
N LEU A 43 6.03 1.87 12.37
CA LEU A 43 5.30 3.05 12.83
C LEU A 43 3.99 3.29 12.08
N LEU A 44 3.60 2.39 11.18
CA LEU A 44 2.37 2.51 10.40
C LEU A 44 1.16 2.38 11.33
N LYS A 45 0.34 3.43 11.39
CA LYS A 45 -0.87 3.50 12.23
C LYS A 45 -2.13 3.45 11.38
N GLU A 46 -2.05 3.94 10.16
CA GLU A 46 -3.19 4.11 9.27
C GLU A 46 -2.90 3.51 7.91
N LEU A 47 -3.81 2.67 7.43
CA LEU A 47 -3.78 2.09 6.09
C LEU A 47 -5.14 2.29 5.45
N TRP A 48 -5.19 3.07 4.37
CA TRP A 48 -6.39 3.35 3.61
C TRP A 48 -6.28 2.70 2.23
N VAL A 49 -7.25 1.87 1.88
CA VAL A 49 -7.37 1.25 0.56
C VAL A 49 -8.73 1.62 0.00
N VAL A 50 -8.76 2.52 -0.98
CA VAL A 50 -9.99 3.17 -1.46
C VAL A 50 -10.15 2.90 -2.95
N GLU A 51 -11.36 2.57 -3.41
CA GLU A 51 -11.66 2.33 -4.82
C GLU A 51 -10.71 1.32 -5.51
N CYS A 52 -10.23 0.33 -4.76
CA CYS A 52 -9.31 -0.68 -5.28
C CYS A 52 -10.06 -1.95 -5.68
N LYS A 53 -9.59 -2.61 -6.75
CA LYS A 53 -10.07 -3.93 -7.17
C LYS A 53 -9.20 -5.00 -6.52
N LEU A 54 -9.80 -5.77 -5.60
CA LEU A 54 -9.16 -6.94 -4.98
C LEU A 54 -9.35 -8.16 -5.86
N ASN A 55 -8.25 -8.84 -6.19
CA ASN A 55 -8.29 -10.06 -6.98
C ASN A 55 -8.12 -11.26 -6.04
N VAL A 56 -9.22 -11.89 -5.66
CA VAL A 56 -9.22 -13.10 -4.83
C VAL A 56 -9.15 -14.30 -5.76
N ASN A 57 -7.94 -14.85 -5.96
CA ASN A 57 -7.79 -16.13 -6.65
C ASN A 57 -7.97 -17.25 -5.63
N TYR A 58 -8.99 -18.09 -5.84
CA TYR A 58 -9.23 -19.33 -5.07
C TYR A 58 -8.22 -20.41 -5.43
#